data_AF-A0A1H7Q1B3-F1
#
_entry.id   AF-A0A1H7Q1B3-F1
#
_cell.length_a   1.000
_cell.length_b   1.000
_cell.length_c   1.000
_cell.angle_alpha   90.00
_cell.angle_beta   90.00
_cell.angle_gamma   90.00
#
_symmetry.space_group_name_H-M   'P 1'
#
loop_
_entity.id
_entity.type
_entity.pdbx_description
1 polymer ?
#
loop_
_entity_poly.entity_id
_entity_poly.type
_entity_poly.pdbx_seq_one_letter_code
_entity_poly.pdbx_strand_id
1 'polypeptide(L)'
;MSGDIVVAYHGCDFDTAIQLTGDDYSHLRPSKNPYDWLGEGIYFFEGDGLRAKMFAEAAAEAPHLNLTACPILRSYAIGAVIQLGNCLDLTTQAGIEEIKLAYAALEEDLPAGFELPRNRSAGPDDLEGILHHLDRAVINHVHGQRIKFGQPPYDTVRGLFAQGQPVFPTSAIRRLSHIQIAVRNADCILGYFHPKLPIKDSFQGLNRLGVPPYRRTPRQRA
;
A
#
# COMPACT_ATOMS: atom_id res chain seq x y z
N MET A 1 -0.59 -13.88 15.16
CA MET A 1 -1.23 -12.95 14.21
C MET A 1 -2.15 -13.77 13.31
N SER A 2 -3.43 -13.38 13.23
CA SER A 2 -4.42 -13.93 12.30
C SER A 2 -4.92 -12.80 11.42
N GLY A 3 -5.19 -13.05 10.14
CA GLY A 3 -5.63 -12.03 9.19
C GLY A 3 -5.20 -12.39 7.78
N ASP A 4 -5.86 -11.80 6.80
CA ASP A 4 -5.58 -12.05 5.39
C ASP A 4 -4.15 -11.66 5.04
N ILE A 5 -3.54 -12.46 4.17
CA ILE A 5 -2.22 -12.18 3.61
C ILE A 5 -2.41 -11.59 2.24
N VAL A 6 -1.81 -10.43 2.01
CA VAL A 6 -1.82 -9.73 0.73
C VAL A 6 -0.41 -9.57 0.20
N VAL A 7 -0.30 -9.48 -1.12
CA VAL A 7 0.91 -9.01 -1.79
C VAL A 7 0.74 -7.53 -2.07
N ALA A 8 1.69 -6.71 -1.64
CA ALA A 8 1.67 -5.28 -1.86
C ALA A 8 3.05 -4.78 -2.31
N TYR A 9 3.12 -3.54 -2.78
CA TYR A 9 4.33 -2.99 -3.39
C TYR A 9 4.66 -1.61 -2.83
N HIS A 10 5.95 -1.34 -2.63
CA HIS A 10 6.44 -0.05 -2.15
C HIS A 10 7.31 0.61 -3.23
N GLY A 11 6.93 1.82 -3.65
CA GLY A 11 7.71 2.62 -4.57
C GLY A 11 8.90 3.25 -3.85
N CYS A 12 10.12 2.96 -4.27
CA CYS A 12 11.35 3.39 -3.60
C CYS A 12 12.52 3.55 -4.59
N ASP A 13 13.68 3.94 -4.06
CA ASP A 13 14.93 3.86 -4.79
C ASP A 13 15.40 2.40 -4.94
N PHE A 14 16.02 2.07 -6.07
CA PHE A 14 16.57 0.75 -6.33
C PHE A 14 17.56 0.30 -5.25
N ASP A 15 18.39 1.19 -4.71
CA ASP A 15 19.38 0.84 -3.69
C ASP A 15 18.69 0.47 -2.37
N THR A 16 17.59 1.13 -2.03
CA THR A 16 16.71 0.73 -0.91
C THR A 16 16.15 -0.67 -1.13
N ALA A 17 15.69 -0.98 -2.34
CA ALA A 17 15.15 -2.32 -2.63
C ALA A 17 16.21 -3.43 -2.48
N ILE A 18 17.45 -3.17 -2.88
CA ILE A 18 18.58 -4.09 -2.69
C ILE A 18 18.88 -4.27 -1.21
N GLN A 19 18.91 -3.19 -0.42
CA GLN A 19 19.15 -3.27 1.03
C GLN A 19 18.09 -4.08 1.78
N LEU A 20 16.82 -3.95 1.39
CA LEU A 20 15.70 -4.66 2.03
C LEU A 20 15.68 -6.17 1.73
N THR A 21 16.35 -6.60 0.67
CA THR A 21 16.42 -8.02 0.26
C THR A 21 17.81 -8.63 0.47
N GLY A 22 18.77 -7.83 0.91
CA GLY A 22 20.11 -8.27 1.29
C GLY A 22 20.17 -8.88 2.68
N ASP A 23 21.38 -9.26 3.09
CA ASP A 23 21.62 -10.02 4.32
C ASP A 23 21.53 -9.18 5.61
N ASP A 24 21.45 -7.85 5.50
CA ASP A 24 21.50 -6.92 6.64
C ASP A 24 20.15 -6.79 7.40
N TYR A 25 19.12 -7.56 7.03
CA TYR A 25 17.77 -7.54 7.64
C TYR A 25 17.24 -6.11 7.90
N SER A 26 17.49 -5.21 6.94
CA SER A 26 17.04 -3.83 7.05
C SER A 26 15.52 -3.73 6.87
N HIS A 27 14.92 -2.68 7.43
CA HIS A 27 13.47 -2.48 7.37
C HIS A 27 13.12 -1.05 6.97
N LEU A 28 12.02 -0.89 6.22
CA LEU A 28 11.47 0.42 5.91
C LEU A 28 11.09 1.16 7.20
N ARG A 29 11.30 2.48 7.21
CA ARG A 29 10.88 3.34 8.31
C ARG A 29 9.47 3.87 8.06
N PRO A 30 8.62 3.97 9.10
CA PRO A 30 7.30 4.56 8.94
C PRO A 30 7.40 6.04 8.61
N SER A 31 6.51 6.50 7.72
CA SER A 31 6.28 7.91 7.47
C SER A 31 5.48 8.51 8.63
N LYS A 32 5.80 9.77 8.93
CA LYS A 32 5.10 10.59 9.93
C LYS A 32 4.79 11.98 9.37
N ASN A 33 4.70 12.11 8.05
CA ASN A 33 4.43 13.39 7.43
C ASN A 33 3.04 13.87 7.86
N PRO A 34 2.85 15.20 8.01
CA PRO A 34 1.59 15.74 8.54
C PRO A 34 0.40 15.59 7.57
N TYR A 35 0.63 15.08 6.37
CA TYR A 35 -0.35 14.95 5.28
C TYR A 35 -0.51 13.51 4.78
N ASP A 36 0.07 12.52 5.48
CA ASP A 36 -0.07 11.10 5.14
C ASP A 36 -1.52 10.63 5.27
N TRP A 37 -2.11 10.12 4.19
CA TRP A 37 -3.55 9.85 4.11
C TRP A 37 -4.05 8.89 5.18
N LEU A 38 -3.50 7.67 5.20
CA LEU A 38 -3.90 6.59 6.11
C LEU A 38 -3.26 6.63 7.52
N GLY A 39 -2.81 7.80 7.99
CA GLY A 39 -2.15 7.97 9.29
C GLY A 39 -0.64 7.72 9.28
N GLU A 40 -0.02 7.50 10.44
CA GLU A 40 1.41 7.15 10.49
C GLU A 40 1.64 5.67 10.13
N GLY A 41 2.59 5.38 9.24
CA GLY A 41 2.89 3.99 8.86
C GLY A 41 3.83 3.84 7.67
N ILE A 42 4.08 2.58 7.30
CA ILE A 42 4.84 2.20 6.10
C ILE A 42 3.82 1.93 4.98
N TYR A 43 3.95 2.65 3.87
CA TYR A 43 2.92 2.69 2.83
C TYR A 43 3.18 1.70 1.69
N PHE A 44 2.15 0.96 1.30
CA PHE A 44 2.17 0.02 0.19
C PHE A 44 0.95 0.14 -0.71
N PHE A 45 1.12 -0.18 -1.99
CA PHE A 45 0.06 -0.34 -2.98
C PHE A 45 -0.31 -1.82 -3.06
N GLU A 46 -1.53 -2.19 -2.66
CA GLU A 46 -1.95 -3.59 -2.63
C GLU A 46 -2.17 -4.12 -4.05
N GLY A 47 -1.52 -5.23 -4.38
CA GLY A 47 -1.67 -5.92 -5.67
C GLY A 47 -1.14 -5.17 -6.90
N ASP A 48 -0.68 -3.92 -6.76
CA ASP A 48 -0.37 -3.05 -7.88
C ASP A 48 1.08 -2.52 -7.87
N GLY A 49 1.99 -3.37 -8.35
CA GLY A 49 3.40 -3.02 -8.50
C GLY A 49 3.67 -1.95 -9.56
N LEU A 50 2.79 -1.84 -10.57
CA LEU A 50 2.90 -0.79 -11.59
C LEU A 50 2.60 0.57 -10.95
N ARG A 51 1.53 0.69 -10.18
CA ARG A 51 1.18 1.93 -9.48
C ARG A 51 2.25 2.34 -8.48
N ALA A 52 2.82 1.40 -7.74
CA ALA A 52 3.96 1.67 -6.85
C ALA A 52 5.17 2.24 -7.64
N LYS A 53 5.48 1.66 -8.80
CA LYS A 53 6.56 2.15 -9.66
C LYS A 53 6.28 3.55 -10.22
N MET A 54 5.05 3.81 -10.65
CA MET A 54 4.63 5.14 -11.12
C MET A 54 4.78 6.21 -10.03
N PHE A 55 4.50 5.87 -8.76
CA PHE A 55 4.77 6.77 -7.65
C PHE A 55 6.27 7.07 -7.51
N ALA A 56 7.12 6.04 -7.56
CA ALA A 56 8.57 6.22 -7.48
C ALA A 56 9.13 7.05 -8.65
N GLU A 57 8.61 6.86 -9.87
CA GLU A 57 8.95 7.64 -11.06
C GLU A 57 8.59 9.11 -10.87
N ALA A 58 7.35 9.41 -10.47
CA ALA A 58 6.90 10.78 -10.21
C ALA A 58 7.73 11.47 -9.10
N ALA A 59 8.09 10.75 -8.04
CA ALA A 59 8.93 11.26 -6.97
C ALA A 59 10.38 11.53 -7.43
N ALA A 60 10.91 10.70 -8.33
CA ALA A 60 12.23 10.92 -8.93
C ALA A 60 12.26 12.12 -9.89
N GLU A 61 11.18 12.35 -10.63
CA GLU A 61 11.04 13.49 -11.55
C GLU A 61 10.87 14.84 -10.82
N ALA A 62 10.28 14.82 -9.62
CA ALA A 62 9.98 16.01 -8.84
C ALA A 62 10.55 15.96 -7.40
N PRO A 63 11.90 15.88 -7.23
CA PRO A 63 12.51 15.71 -5.91
C PRO A 63 12.25 16.90 -4.96
N HIS A 64 12.01 18.09 -5.51
CA HIS A 64 11.69 19.30 -4.75
C HIS A 64 10.33 19.23 -4.03
N LEU A 65 9.44 18.32 -4.44
CA LEU A 65 8.15 18.10 -3.77
C LEU A 65 8.26 17.25 -2.50
N ASN A 66 9.43 16.66 -2.23
CA ASN A 66 9.68 15.84 -1.03
C ASN A 66 8.62 14.76 -0.79
N LEU A 67 8.16 14.10 -1.86
CA LEU A 67 7.14 13.04 -1.79
C LEU A 67 7.63 11.78 -1.02
N THR A 68 8.94 11.67 -0.81
CA THR A 68 9.59 10.58 -0.08
C THR A 68 10.62 11.18 0.88
N ALA A 69 10.97 10.43 1.93
CA ALA A 69 11.89 10.91 2.97
C ALA A 69 13.31 11.20 2.45
N CYS A 70 13.72 10.51 1.38
CA CYS A 70 14.98 10.74 0.67
C CYS A 70 14.70 10.73 -0.83
N PRO A 71 15.36 11.58 -1.63
CA PRO A 71 15.17 11.60 -3.07
C PRO A 71 15.37 10.23 -3.72
N ILE A 72 14.48 9.87 -4.65
CA ILE A 72 14.61 8.68 -5.48
C ILE A 72 15.47 9.05 -6.70
N LEU A 73 16.59 8.35 -6.89
CA LEU A 73 17.48 8.50 -8.03
C LEU A 73 17.19 7.47 -9.10
N ARG A 74 16.87 6.23 -8.69
CA ARG A 74 16.54 5.10 -9.57
C ARG A 74 15.20 4.53 -9.14
N SER A 75 14.14 4.96 -9.80
CA SER A 75 12.77 4.52 -9.48
C SER A 75 12.62 3.01 -9.58
N TYR A 76 12.07 2.42 -8.51
CA TYR A 76 11.84 0.99 -8.41
C TYR A 76 10.59 0.71 -7.56
N ALA A 77 10.05 -0.50 -7.69
CA ALA A 77 8.98 -1.00 -6.85
C ALA A 77 9.38 -2.36 -6.28
N ILE A 78 9.50 -2.43 -4.96
CA ILE A 78 9.75 -3.69 -4.25
C ILE A 78 8.43 -4.32 -3.84
N GLY A 79 8.34 -5.64 -3.89
CA GLY A 79 7.19 -6.38 -3.38
C GLY A 79 7.34 -6.69 -1.89
N ALA A 80 6.22 -6.80 -1.18
CA ALA A 80 6.14 -7.22 0.20
C ALA A 80 4.96 -8.20 0.38
N VAL A 81 5.14 -9.16 1.27
CA VAL A 81 4.05 -10.00 1.77
C VAL A 81 3.60 -9.41 3.11
N ILE A 82 2.34 -9.01 3.20
CA ILE A 82 1.79 -8.33 4.37
C ILE A 82 0.66 -9.17 4.93
N GLN A 83 0.75 -9.51 6.21
CA GLN A 83 -0.35 -10.05 6.98
C GLN A 83 -1.10 -8.89 7.64
N LEU A 84 -2.35 -8.64 7.22
CA LEU A 84 -3.09 -7.43 7.64
C LEU A 84 -3.37 -7.34 9.15
N GLY A 85 -3.42 -8.47 9.85
CA GLY A 85 -3.67 -8.50 11.30
C GLY A 85 -5.02 -7.87 11.67
N ASN A 86 -5.06 -7.12 12.77
CA ASN A 86 -6.20 -6.28 13.11
C ASN A 86 -6.17 -5.02 12.21
N CYS A 87 -6.93 -5.06 11.11
CA CYS A 87 -6.92 -4.01 10.08
C CYS A 87 -8.13 -3.09 10.18
N LEU A 88 -7.89 -1.78 10.16
CA LEU A 88 -8.93 -0.78 9.89
C LEU A 88 -9.14 -0.71 8.37
N ASP A 89 -10.15 -1.43 7.87
CA ASP A 89 -10.49 -1.45 6.44
C ASP A 89 -11.58 -0.42 6.09
N LEU A 90 -11.15 0.70 5.51
CA LEU A 90 -11.98 1.83 5.11
C LEU A 90 -12.81 1.55 3.85
N THR A 91 -12.70 0.36 3.26
CA THR A 91 -13.60 -0.10 2.18
C THR A 91 -14.85 -0.79 2.73
N THR A 92 -14.89 -1.07 4.04
CA THR A 92 -16.02 -1.70 4.72
C THR A 92 -16.90 -0.67 5.42
N GLN A 93 -18.18 -0.98 5.61
CA GLN A 93 -19.09 -0.09 6.33
C GLN A 93 -18.68 0.13 7.80
N ALA A 94 -18.08 -0.90 8.43
CA ALA A 94 -17.59 -0.79 9.80
C ALA A 94 -16.42 0.21 9.90
N GLY A 95 -15.43 0.10 9.01
CA GLY A 95 -14.30 1.04 8.99
C GLY A 95 -14.72 2.47 8.64
N ILE A 96 -15.67 2.64 7.72
CA ILE A 96 -16.25 3.94 7.37
C ILE A 96 -16.94 4.58 8.57
N GLU A 97 -17.78 3.83 9.30
CA GLU A 97 -18.47 4.36 10.48
C GLU A 97 -17.48 4.67 11.62
N GLU A 98 -16.43 3.86 11.81
CA GLU A 98 -15.39 4.14 12.84
C GLU A 98 -14.66 5.46 12.57
N ILE A 99 -14.29 5.75 11.31
CA ILE A 99 -13.66 7.03 10.94
C ILE A 99 -14.63 8.19 11.12
N LYS A 100 -15.90 8.02 10.74
CA LYS A 100 -16.92 9.06 10.91
C LYS A 100 -17.14 9.40 12.39
N LEU A 101 -17.23 8.39 13.26
CA LEU A 101 -17.34 8.59 14.71
C LEU A 101 -16.09 9.23 15.30
N ALA A 102 -14.90 8.82 14.83
CA ALA A 102 -13.65 9.41 15.26
C ALA A 102 -13.47 10.87 14.85
N TYR A 103 -13.99 11.27 13.68
CA TYR A 103 -14.02 12.68 13.28
C TYR A 103 -14.89 13.51 14.23
N ALA A 104 -16.10 13.04 14.54
CA ALA A 104 -16.98 13.72 15.49
C ALA A 104 -16.34 13.84 16.89
N ALA A 105 -15.71 12.76 17.39
CA ALA A 105 -14.99 12.79 18.65
C ALA A 105 -13.78 13.74 18.63
N LEU A 106 -13.06 13.82 17.50
CA LEU A 106 -11.96 14.76 17.32
C LEU A 106 -12.44 16.22 17.32
N GLU A 107 -13.61 16.51 16.76
CA GLU A 107 -14.26 17.83 16.84
C GLU A 107 -14.62 18.19 18.29
N GLU A 108 -15.16 17.24 19.06
CA GLU A 108 -15.52 17.44 20.47
C GLU A 108 -14.29 17.64 21.37
N ASP A 109 -13.20 16.92 21.10
CA ASP A 109 -11.92 17.01 21.83
C ASP A 109 -11.09 18.25 21.43
N LEU A 110 -11.55 19.07 20.48
CA LEU A 110 -10.82 20.24 19.99
C LEU A 110 -10.68 21.32 21.07
N PRO A 111 -9.45 21.71 21.46
CA PRO A 111 -9.27 22.75 22.47
C PRO A 111 -9.78 24.11 22.00
N ALA A 112 -10.29 24.91 22.94
CA ALA A 112 -10.76 26.26 22.64
C ALA A 112 -9.66 27.11 21.97
N GLY A 113 -9.99 27.75 20.84
CA GLY A 113 -9.06 28.59 20.08
C GLY A 113 -8.20 27.84 19.04
N PHE A 114 -8.38 26.53 18.89
CA PHE A 114 -7.73 25.74 17.83
C PHE A 114 -8.74 25.40 16.72
N GLU A 115 -8.23 25.15 15.52
CA GLU A 115 -9.02 24.70 14.36
C GLU A 115 -8.52 23.34 13.90
N LEU A 116 -9.42 22.51 13.36
CA LEU A 116 -9.03 21.28 12.71
C LEU A 116 -8.21 21.55 11.45
N PRO A 117 -7.22 20.69 11.13
CA PRO A 117 -6.56 20.73 9.85
C PRO A 117 -7.57 20.50 8.71
N ARG A 118 -7.16 20.83 7.50
CA ARG A 118 -7.96 20.60 6.29
C ARG A 118 -7.13 19.83 5.29
N ASN A 119 -7.78 18.95 4.54
CA ASN A 119 -7.17 18.38 3.34
C ASN A 119 -6.95 19.51 2.32
N ARG A 120 -5.80 19.53 1.67
CA ARG A 120 -5.39 20.63 0.79
C ARG A 120 -4.78 20.11 -0.50
N SER A 121 -4.89 20.92 -1.54
CA SER A 121 -4.16 20.72 -2.79
C SER A 121 -2.66 20.96 -2.57
N ALA A 122 -1.81 20.10 -3.13
CA ALA A 122 -0.36 20.29 -3.20
C ALA A 122 0.05 21.38 -4.21
N GLY A 123 -0.86 21.77 -5.12
CA GLY A 123 -0.66 22.83 -6.09
C GLY A 123 -1.92 23.08 -6.92
N PRO A 124 -1.89 24.02 -7.88
CA PRO A 124 -3.05 24.36 -8.72
C PRO A 124 -3.61 23.17 -9.52
N ASP A 125 -2.76 22.23 -9.89
CA ASP A 125 -3.12 21.05 -10.68
C ASP A 125 -3.57 19.85 -9.82
N ASP A 126 -3.47 19.97 -8.49
CA ASP A 126 -3.96 18.96 -7.55
C ASP A 126 -5.42 19.23 -7.20
N LEU A 127 -6.31 18.75 -8.07
CA LEU A 127 -7.76 18.83 -7.89
C LEU A 127 -8.29 17.86 -6.84
N GLU A 128 -7.46 16.93 -6.35
CA GLU A 128 -7.87 15.84 -5.47
C GLU A 128 -7.54 16.11 -4.00
N GLY A 129 -6.65 17.05 -3.73
CA GLY A 129 -6.27 17.43 -2.38
C GLY A 129 -5.41 16.36 -1.71
N ILE A 130 -4.29 16.00 -2.34
CA ILE A 130 -3.43 14.89 -1.88
C ILE A 130 -2.71 15.18 -0.55
N LEU A 131 -2.80 16.41 -0.03
CA LEU A 131 -2.31 16.72 1.32
C LEU A 131 -3.39 16.43 2.35
N HIS A 132 -3.45 15.19 2.82
CA HIS A 132 -4.54 14.63 3.64
C HIS A 132 -4.41 14.95 5.14
N HIS A 133 -4.18 16.21 5.49
CA HIS A 133 -3.93 16.60 6.89
C HIS A 133 -5.09 16.27 7.84
N LEU A 134 -6.34 16.39 7.39
CA LEU A 134 -7.51 16.08 8.21
C LEU A 134 -7.69 14.56 8.36
N ASP A 135 -7.59 13.82 7.25
CA ASP A 135 -7.74 12.36 7.28
C ASP A 135 -6.69 11.74 8.19
N ARG A 136 -5.42 12.20 8.09
CA ARG A 136 -4.34 11.80 8.99
C ARG A 136 -4.70 12.06 10.46
N ALA A 137 -5.21 13.25 10.76
CA ALA A 137 -5.54 13.63 12.13
C ALA A 137 -6.64 12.73 12.70
N VAL A 138 -7.68 12.43 11.92
CA VAL A 138 -8.77 11.54 12.32
C VAL A 138 -8.28 10.11 12.53
N ILE A 139 -7.49 9.56 11.62
CA ILE A 139 -6.97 8.19 11.74
C ILE A 139 -6.03 8.06 12.95
N ASN A 140 -5.15 9.05 13.14
CA ASN A 140 -4.30 9.06 14.33
C ASN A 140 -5.11 9.25 15.63
N HIS A 141 -6.24 9.96 15.57
CA HIS A 141 -7.17 10.07 16.69
C HIS A 141 -7.82 8.71 17.02
N VAL A 142 -8.25 7.91 16.03
CA VAL A 142 -8.70 6.52 16.24
C VAL A 142 -7.65 5.73 17.02
N HIS A 143 -6.40 5.81 16.59
CA HIS A 143 -5.30 5.10 17.23
C HIS A 143 -5.06 5.59 18.67
N GLY A 144 -5.12 6.90 18.90
CA GLY A 144 -5.02 7.50 20.22
C GLY A 144 -6.13 7.05 21.17
N GLN A 145 -7.38 7.04 20.71
CA GLN A 145 -8.52 6.58 21.52
C GLN A 145 -8.39 5.10 21.88
N ARG A 146 -7.96 4.26 20.94
CA ARG A 146 -7.73 2.82 21.21
C ARG A 146 -6.70 2.62 22.32
N ILE A 147 -5.58 3.33 22.27
CA ILE A 147 -4.55 3.30 23.33
C ILE A 147 -5.15 3.77 24.66
N LYS A 148 -5.83 4.93 24.66
CA LYS A 148 -6.43 5.54 25.85
C LYS A 148 -7.44 4.61 26.54
N PHE A 149 -8.21 3.84 25.76
CA PHE A 149 -9.23 2.93 26.27
C PHE A 149 -8.79 1.46 26.37
N GLY A 150 -7.50 1.16 26.16
CA GLY A 150 -6.97 -0.20 26.26
C GLY A 150 -7.53 -1.17 25.21
N GLN A 151 -8.00 -0.66 24.07
CA GLN A 151 -8.44 -1.48 22.95
C GLN A 151 -7.23 -1.97 22.15
N PRO A 152 -7.33 -3.14 21.48
CA PRO A 152 -6.25 -3.63 20.61
C PRO A 152 -5.86 -2.58 19.56
N PRO A 153 -4.57 -2.29 19.35
CA PRO A 153 -4.15 -1.37 18.31
C PRO A 153 -4.49 -1.93 16.93
N TYR A 154 -4.71 -1.04 15.96
CA TYR A 154 -4.74 -1.43 14.55
C TYR A 154 -3.31 -1.65 14.05
N ASP A 155 -3.09 -2.82 13.45
CA ASP A 155 -1.83 -3.25 12.84
C ASP A 155 -1.65 -2.58 11.47
N THR A 156 -2.74 -2.47 10.70
CA THR A 156 -2.77 -1.83 9.39
C THR A 156 -4.01 -0.96 9.21
N VAL A 157 -3.91 0.02 8.32
CA VAL A 157 -5.05 0.78 7.79
C VAL A 157 -5.08 0.57 6.27
N ARG A 158 -6.24 0.23 5.72
CA ARG A 158 -6.43 -0.07 4.31
C ARG A 158 -7.52 0.83 3.73
N GLY A 159 -7.30 1.39 2.54
CA GLY A 159 -8.30 2.24 1.88
C GLY A 159 -8.18 2.24 0.36
N LEU A 160 -9.32 2.44 -0.31
CA LEU A 160 -9.37 2.68 -1.75
C LEU A 160 -9.18 4.17 -2.03
N PHE A 161 -8.07 4.56 -2.65
CA PHE A 161 -7.85 5.94 -3.07
C PHE A 161 -8.29 6.15 -4.50
N ALA A 162 -9.32 6.96 -4.72
CA ALA A 162 -9.75 7.38 -6.05
C ALA A 162 -8.91 8.57 -6.52
N GLN A 163 -7.79 8.31 -7.18
CA GLN A 163 -6.79 9.34 -7.54
C GLN A 163 -6.66 9.57 -9.04
N GLY A 164 -6.37 10.80 -9.42
CA GLY A 164 -6.17 11.25 -10.79
C GLY A 164 -7.48 11.61 -11.51
N GLN A 165 -7.33 12.03 -12.76
CA GLN A 165 -8.47 12.35 -13.62
C GLN A 165 -9.36 11.12 -13.90
N PRO A 166 -10.66 11.31 -14.14
CA PRO A 166 -11.54 10.28 -14.69
C PRO A 166 -10.94 9.62 -15.94
N VAL A 167 -11.07 8.30 -16.09
CA VAL A 167 -10.51 7.58 -17.25
C VAL A 167 -11.20 7.93 -18.58
N PHE A 168 -12.43 8.43 -18.52
CA PHE A 168 -13.20 9.02 -19.61
C PHE A 168 -14.22 10.01 -19.02
N PRO A 169 -14.87 10.90 -19.82
CA PRO A 169 -15.84 11.85 -19.31
C PRO A 169 -16.92 11.17 -18.45
N THR A 170 -17.24 11.79 -17.31
CA THR A 170 -18.20 11.32 -16.28
C THR A 170 -17.85 10.01 -15.55
N SER A 171 -16.68 9.40 -15.81
CA SER A 171 -16.26 8.17 -15.13
C SER A 171 -16.06 8.35 -13.62
N ALA A 172 -16.58 7.41 -12.84
CA ALA A 172 -16.25 7.25 -11.41
C ALA A 172 -14.88 6.56 -11.19
N ILE A 173 -14.37 5.85 -12.19
CA ILE A 173 -13.03 5.25 -12.18
C ILE A 173 -12.01 6.32 -12.54
N ARG A 174 -10.95 6.43 -11.73
CA ARG A 174 -9.88 7.41 -11.92
C ARG A 174 -8.57 6.72 -12.33
N ARG A 175 -7.75 7.43 -13.12
CA ARG A 175 -6.55 6.88 -13.79
C ARG A 175 -5.50 6.30 -12.86
N LEU A 176 -5.43 6.80 -11.63
CA LEU A 176 -4.43 6.39 -10.63
C LEU A 176 -5.08 5.74 -9.41
N SER A 177 -6.35 5.32 -9.52
CA SER A 177 -7.07 4.62 -8.46
C SER A 177 -6.32 3.38 -7.99
N HIS A 178 -6.21 3.18 -6.67
CA HIS A 178 -5.50 2.04 -6.09
C HIS A 178 -5.98 1.75 -4.67
N ILE A 179 -5.71 0.54 -4.18
CA ILE A 179 -5.81 0.22 -2.75
C ILE A 179 -4.46 0.53 -2.11
N GLN A 180 -4.48 1.31 -1.04
CA GLN A 180 -3.30 1.66 -0.28
C GLN A 180 -3.40 1.06 1.13
N ILE A 181 -2.26 0.62 1.66
CA ILE A 181 -2.12 0.09 3.01
C ILE A 181 -1.06 0.91 3.73
N ALA A 182 -1.39 1.44 4.91
CA ALA A 182 -0.41 1.90 5.88
C ALA A 182 -0.21 0.83 6.95
N VAL A 183 0.99 0.25 6.99
CA VAL A 183 1.39 -0.73 8.01
C VAL A 183 1.96 0.01 9.22
N ARG A 184 1.36 -0.22 10.39
CA ARG A 184 1.76 0.40 11.67
C ARG A 184 2.59 -0.54 12.51
N ASN A 185 2.30 -1.83 12.44
CA ASN A 185 3.04 -2.89 13.08
C ASN A 185 3.98 -3.56 12.08
N ALA A 186 5.30 -3.38 12.23
CA ALA A 186 6.29 -3.92 11.30
C ALA A 186 6.29 -5.46 11.26
N ASP A 187 5.86 -6.14 12.33
CA ASP A 187 5.75 -7.60 12.37
C ASP A 187 4.72 -8.16 11.36
N CYS A 188 3.82 -7.30 10.85
CA CYS A 188 2.90 -7.64 9.78
C CYS A 188 3.57 -7.78 8.41
N ILE A 189 4.79 -7.26 8.23
CA ILE A 189 5.55 -7.41 6.99
C ILE A 189 6.36 -8.69 7.10
N LEU A 190 5.87 -9.74 6.44
CA LEU A 190 6.45 -11.08 6.51
C LEU A 190 7.74 -11.22 5.69
N GLY A 191 7.98 -10.29 4.76
CA GLY A 191 9.19 -10.22 3.98
C GLY A 191 9.04 -9.38 2.73
N TYR A 192 10.19 -9.01 2.16
CA TYR A 192 10.29 -8.28 0.91
C TYR A 192 10.79 -9.18 -0.21
N PHE A 193 10.46 -8.86 -1.46
CA PHE A 193 10.93 -9.59 -2.63
C PHE A 193 11.05 -8.70 -3.86
N HIS A 194 11.99 -9.03 -4.74
CA HIS A 194 12.05 -8.44 -6.07
C HIS A 194 10.93 -9.00 -6.96
N PRO A 195 10.07 -8.14 -7.54
CA PRO A 195 9.05 -8.61 -8.48
C PRO A 195 9.71 -9.36 -9.66
N LYS A 196 9.19 -10.55 -9.98
CA LYS A 196 9.75 -11.38 -11.05
C LYS A 196 9.53 -10.74 -12.42
N LEU A 197 10.53 -10.86 -13.29
CA LEU A 197 10.35 -10.65 -14.71
C LEU A 197 9.55 -11.82 -15.32
N PRO A 198 8.75 -11.59 -16.38
CA PRO A 198 8.09 -12.68 -17.10
C PRO A 198 9.12 -13.70 -17.58
N ILE A 199 8.88 -14.99 -17.30
CA ILE A 199 9.71 -16.07 -17.81
C ILE A 199 9.23 -16.50 -19.21
N LYS A 200 10.17 -16.89 -20.08
CA LYS A 200 9.90 -17.22 -21.50
C LYS A 200 8.92 -18.38 -21.68
N ASP A 201 8.88 -19.31 -20.73
CA ASP A 201 7.93 -20.43 -20.69
C ASP A 201 7.37 -20.59 -19.27
N SER A 202 6.24 -19.93 -19.00
CA SER A 202 5.57 -19.95 -17.68
C SER A 202 5.17 -21.35 -17.22
N PHE A 203 4.94 -22.26 -18.18
CA PHE A 203 4.55 -23.64 -17.87
C PHE A 203 5.75 -24.58 -17.81
N GLN A 204 6.95 -24.13 -18.19
CA GLN A 204 8.16 -24.95 -18.23
C GLN A 204 7.92 -26.27 -18.99
N GLY A 205 7.18 -26.21 -20.10
CA GLY A 205 6.80 -27.36 -20.92
C GLY A 205 5.58 -28.17 -20.43
N LEU A 206 4.99 -27.86 -19.28
CA LEU A 206 3.82 -28.58 -18.73
C LEU A 206 2.51 -28.27 -19.45
N ASN A 207 2.48 -27.25 -20.33
CA ASN A 207 1.36 -26.98 -21.23
C ASN A 207 1.40 -27.84 -22.51
N ARG A 208 2.29 -28.82 -22.57
CA ARG A 208 2.40 -29.78 -23.66
C ARG A 208 2.12 -31.18 -23.13
N LEU A 209 1.33 -31.95 -23.86
CA LEU A 209 1.17 -33.37 -23.56
C LEU A 209 2.50 -34.08 -23.83
N GLY A 210 3.12 -34.61 -22.79
CA GLY A 210 4.27 -35.52 -22.93
C GLY A 210 3.84 -36.79 -23.67
N VAL A 211 4.80 -37.49 -24.27
CA VAL A 211 4.55 -38.82 -24.83
C VAL A 211 4.08 -39.71 -23.67
N PRO A 212 2.85 -40.26 -23.70
CA PRO A 212 2.39 -41.14 -22.64
C PRO A 212 3.36 -42.32 -22.49
N PRO A 213 3.61 -42.85 -21.28
CA PRO A 213 4.59 -43.90 -21.03
C PRO A 213 4.11 -45.29 -21.51
N TYR A 214 3.31 -45.35 -22.58
CA TYR A 214 2.83 -46.61 -23.14
C TYR A 214 4.01 -47.35 -23.78
N ARG A 215 4.40 -48.48 -23.18
CA ARG A 215 5.26 -49.47 -23.84
C ARG A 215 4.43 -50.21 -24.89
N ARG A 216 4.94 -50.31 -26.12
CA ARG A 216 4.36 -51.22 -27.12
C ARG A 216 4.44 -52.65 -26.57
N THR A 217 3.30 -53.34 -26.53
CA THR A 217 3.27 -54.79 -26.25
C THR A 217 4.13 -55.50 -27.30
N PRO A 218 5.07 -56.40 -26.91
CA PRO A 218 5.86 -57.15 -27.89
C PRO A 218 4.94 -57.90 -28.85
N ARG A 219 5.13 -57.74 -30.16
CA ARG A 219 4.43 -58.56 -31.15
C ARG A 219 4.81 -60.02 -30.90
N GLN A 220 3.83 -60.88 -30.63
CA GLN A 220 4.03 -62.32 -30.70
C GLN A 220 4.46 -62.64 -32.14
N ARG A 221 5.64 -63.23 -32.29
CA ARG A 221 6.08 -63.78 -33.59
C ARG A 221 5.20 -65.01 -33.85
N ALA A 222 4.43 -64.95 -34.94
CA ALA A 222 3.74 -66.10 -35.51
C ALA A 222 4.77 -67.04 -36.17
#